data_AF-A0A1H6KGY6-F1
#
_entry.id   AF-A0A1H6KGY6-F1
#
_cell.length_a   1.000
_cell.length_b   1.000
_cell.length_c   1.000
_cell.angle_alpha   90.00
_cell.angle_beta   90.00
_cell.angle_gamma   90.00
#
_symmetry.space_group_name_H-M   'P 1'
#
loop_
_entity.id
_entity.type
_entity.pdbx_description
1 polymer ?
#
loop_
_entity_poly.entity_id
_entity_poly.type
_entity_poly.pdbx_seq_one_letter_code
_entity_poly.pdbx_strand_id
1 'polypeptide(L)'
;MSITSGNSASVVGAAKPNTPGVKAEDNRGIKDMAAQAKQAQNTAILRANEQVSLRSNNDSLSLLYKTALEGINAELEPVMGENAAQKIYDSGIDTSPEATADRIVAFATGFYSRYKELNPGKSEEETLDSFMKIIGGGIEKGFNDAKDILKGLKVYEGEVESGVDKTYGLVMQGLNSFREKMLELATIPTQPDNSAKV
;
A
#
# COMPACT_ATOMS: atom_id res chain seq x y z
N MET A 1 9.90 -9.91 73.42
CA MET A 1 9.27 -9.95 74.76
C MET A 1 8.33 -11.14 74.78
N SER A 2 8.59 -12.10 75.66
CA SER A 2 7.91 -13.38 75.77
C SER A 2 6.76 -13.32 76.78
N ILE A 3 6.02 -14.43 76.84
CA ILE A 3 5.14 -14.98 77.91
C ILE A 3 3.69 -14.48 77.90
N THR A 4 2.70 -15.29 77.48
CA THR A 4 2.12 -16.54 78.04
C THR A 4 1.25 -16.35 79.28
N SER A 5 -0.01 -16.78 79.17
CA SER A 5 -0.91 -17.30 80.22
C SER A 5 -2.27 -17.55 79.54
N GLY A 6 -2.94 -18.69 79.54
CA GLY A 6 -2.83 -19.92 80.31
C GLY A 6 -4.23 -20.38 80.72
N ASN A 7 -4.62 -21.62 80.34
CA ASN A 7 -5.46 -22.57 81.11
C ASN A 7 -6.98 -22.23 81.30
N SER A 8 -7.99 -23.12 81.29
CA SER A 8 -8.16 -24.55 81.01
C SER A 8 -9.65 -24.97 81.11
N ALA A 9 -9.94 -26.15 80.55
CA ALA A 9 -10.91 -27.17 80.99
C ALA A 9 -12.44 -27.03 80.77
N SER A 10 -12.90 -27.78 79.76
CA SER A 10 -13.98 -28.78 79.73
C SER A 10 -15.02 -28.87 80.85
N VAL A 11 -16.32 -28.84 80.48
CA VAL A 11 -17.32 -29.80 81.00
C VAL A 11 -18.45 -30.07 80.00
N VAL A 12 -18.87 -31.34 79.98
CA VAL A 12 -19.93 -31.97 79.19
C VAL A 12 -21.33 -31.48 79.60
N GLY A 13 -22.23 -31.36 78.62
CA GLY A 13 -23.67 -31.18 78.86
C GLY A 13 -24.49 -31.63 77.66
N ALA A 14 -25.17 -32.77 77.79
CA ALA A 14 -26.05 -33.36 76.79
C ALA A 14 -27.45 -32.73 76.83
N ALA A 15 -28.06 -32.48 75.66
CA ALA A 15 -29.49 -32.70 75.36
C ALA A 15 -29.85 -32.20 73.95
N LYS A 16 -30.41 -33.08 73.10
CA LYS A 16 -31.19 -32.72 71.90
C LYS A 16 -32.61 -32.30 72.30
N PRO A 17 -33.30 -31.53 71.46
CA PRO A 17 -34.43 -32.16 70.75
C PRO A 17 -34.58 -31.77 69.27
N ASN A 18 -35.20 -32.69 68.53
CA ASN A 18 -35.56 -32.62 67.11
C ASN A 18 -36.59 -31.53 66.79
N THR A 19 -36.56 -31.02 65.54
CA THR A 19 -37.73 -30.48 64.83
C THR A 19 -37.64 -30.90 63.35
N PRO A 20 -38.73 -31.42 62.72
CA PRO A 20 -38.69 -31.85 61.32
C PRO A 20 -39.20 -30.78 60.34
N GLY A 21 -38.44 -30.57 59.26
CA GLY A 21 -38.95 -30.35 57.89
C GLY A 21 -39.25 -28.92 57.43
N VAL A 22 -38.39 -28.38 56.53
CA VAL A 22 -38.83 -27.61 55.34
C VAL A 22 -37.85 -27.88 54.19
N LYS A 23 -38.38 -28.22 53.01
CA LYS A 23 -37.66 -28.62 51.80
C LYS A 23 -36.75 -27.51 51.27
N ALA A 24 -35.46 -27.78 51.10
CA ALA A 24 -34.45 -26.85 50.56
C ALA A 24 -33.93 -27.29 49.18
N GLU A 25 -34.84 -27.58 48.25
CA GLU A 25 -34.44 -28.12 46.93
C GLU A 25 -34.80 -27.25 45.71
N ASP A 26 -35.55 -26.15 45.85
CA ASP A 26 -36.03 -25.36 44.69
C ASP A 26 -35.45 -23.94 44.60
N ASN A 27 -34.16 -23.77 44.94
CA ASN A 27 -33.49 -22.47 44.84
C ASN A 27 -32.03 -22.58 44.34
N ARG A 28 -31.61 -23.80 43.96
CA ARG A 28 -30.29 -24.06 43.36
C ARG A 28 -30.33 -23.87 41.84
N GLY A 29 -31.37 -24.37 41.16
CA GLY A 29 -31.55 -24.20 39.70
C GLY A 29 -31.69 -22.74 39.24
N ILE A 30 -32.39 -21.89 40.01
CA ILE A 30 -32.53 -20.45 39.70
C ILE A 30 -31.20 -19.70 39.89
N LYS A 31 -30.41 -20.05 40.92
CA LYS A 31 -29.08 -19.49 41.16
C LYS A 31 -28.07 -19.93 40.09
N ASP A 32 -28.15 -21.18 39.63
CA ASP A 32 -27.31 -21.70 38.55
C ASP A 32 -27.67 -21.05 37.20
N MET A 33 -28.95 -20.83 36.90
CA MET A 33 -29.37 -20.08 35.72
C MET A 33 -28.93 -18.61 35.75
N ALA A 34 -29.02 -17.93 36.90
CA ALA A 34 -28.56 -16.55 37.04
C ALA A 34 -27.02 -16.43 36.91
N ALA A 35 -26.28 -17.40 37.45
CA ALA A 35 -24.83 -17.47 37.31
C ALA A 35 -24.41 -17.73 35.85
N GLN A 36 -25.09 -18.64 35.17
CA GLN A 36 -24.87 -18.92 33.74
C GLN A 36 -25.23 -17.73 32.86
N ALA A 37 -26.34 -17.03 33.13
CA ALA A 37 -26.73 -15.82 32.42
C ALA A 37 -25.70 -14.70 32.60
N LYS A 38 -25.19 -14.49 33.82
CA LYS A 38 -24.13 -13.53 34.11
C LYS A 38 -22.81 -13.90 33.42
N GLN A 39 -22.48 -15.19 33.36
CA GLN A 39 -21.29 -15.68 32.65
C GLN A 39 -21.42 -15.48 31.13
N ALA A 40 -22.58 -15.79 30.54
CA ALA A 40 -22.87 -15.52 29.13
C ALA A 40 -22.77 -14.01 28.84
N GLN A 41 -23.31 -13.15 29.70
CA GLN A 41 -23.19 -11.70 29.58
C GLN A 41 -21.74 -11.23 29.67
N ASN A 42 -20.95 -11.72 30.63
CA ASN A 42 -19.53 -11.39 30.76
C ASN A 42 -18.74 -11.78 29.51
N THR A 43 -19.01 -12.96 28.93
CA THR A 43 -18.35 -13.38 27.68
C THR A 43 -18.79 -12.56 26.47
N ALA A 44 -20.05 -12.14 26.40
CA ALA A 44 -20.54 -11.24 25.36
C ALA A 44 -19.88 -9.86 25.45
N ILE A 45 -19.71 -9.31 26.66
CA ILE A 45 -19.02 -8.04 26.90
C ILE A 45 -17.55 -8.13 26.47
N LEU A 46 -16.84 -9.21 26.82
CA LEU A 46 -15.44 -9.41 26.43
C LEU A 46 -15.29 -9.49 24.90
N ARG A 47 -16.16 -10.25 24.23
CA ARG A 47 -16.18 -10.33 22.75
C ARG A 47 -16.53 -9.00 22.09
N ALA A 48 -17.46 -8.24 22.66
CA ALA A 48 -17.80 -6.91 22.15
C ALA A 48 -16.61 -5.94 22.30
N ASN A 49 -15.93 -5.95 23.44
CA ASN A 49 -14.72 -5.14 23.67
C ASN A 49 -13.57 -5.53 22.72
N GLU A 50 -13.38 -6.83 22.47
CA GLU A 50 -12.42 -7.32 21.49
C GLU A 50 -12.76 -6.83 20.07
N GLN A 51 -14.01 -6.96 19.62
CA GLN A 51 -14.45 -6.48 18.31
C GLN A 51 -14.31 -4.96 18.15
N VAL A 52 -14.65 -4.19 19.18
CA VAL A 52 -14.48 -2.74 19.20
C VAL A 52 -13.00 -2.38 19.09
N SER A 53 -12.14 -3.04 19.88
CA SER A 53 -10.69 -2.78 19.86
C SER A 53 -10.06 -3.09 18.49
N LEU A 54 -10.46 -4.22 17.87
CA LEU A 54 -9.99 -4.61 16.54
C LEU A 54 -10.44 -3.64 15.44
N ARG A 55 -11.69 -3.15 15.50
CA ARG A 55 -12.21 -2.14 14.55
C ARG A 55 -11.55 -0.78 14.76
N SER A 56 -11.46 -0.29 15.99
CA SER A 56 -10.85 1.00 16.30
C SER A 56 -9.36 1.08 15.93
N ASN A 57 -8.63 -0.04 16.01
CA ASN A 57 -7.24 -0.10 15.55
C ASN A 57 -7.14 0.07 14.01
N ASN A 58 -8.02 -0.56 13.24
CA ASN A 58 -8.06 -0.41 11.79
C ASN A 58 -8.56 0.99 11.36
N ASP A 59 -9.54 1.54 12.07
CA ASP A 59 -10.08 2.88 11.78
C ASP A 59 -9.03 3.98 12.03
N SER A 60 -8.22 3.84 13.09
CA SER A 60 -7.16 4.81 13.41
C SER A 60 -6.04 4.80 12.37
N LEU A 61 -5.64 3.61 11.91
CA LEU A 61 -4.60 3.46 10.89
C LEU A 61 -5.09 3.94 9.51
N SER A 62 -6.34 3.62 9.14
CA SER A 62 -6.93 4.11 7.89
C SER A 62 -7.10 5.63 7.88
N LEU A 63 -7.46 6.24 9.01
CA LEU A 63 -7.48 7.70 9.14
C LEU A 63 -6.08 8.29 8.99
N LEU A 64 -5.04 7.68 9.58
CA LEU A 64 -3.66 8.12 9.40
C LEU A 64 -3.24 8.06 7.93
N TYR A 65 -3.54 6.96 7.22
CA TYR A 65 -3.24 6.83 5.79
C TYR A 65 -4.01 7.86 4.96
N LYS A 66 -5.28 8.10 5.28
CA LYS A 66 -6.08 9.12 4.62
C LYS A 66 -5.48 10.51 4.81
N THR A 67 -5.12 10.89 6.04
CA THR A 67 -4.47 12.17 6.33
C THR A 67 -3.12 12.29 5.62
N ALA A 68 -2.34 11.21 5.56
CA ALA A 68 -1.08 11.19 4.81
C ALA A 68 -1.32 11.42 3.30
N LEU A 69 -2.32 10.76 2.71
CA LEU A 69 -2.71 10.94 1.31
C LEU A 69 -3.23 12.36 1.03
N GLU A 70 -4.03 12.94 1.92
CA GLU A 70 -4.47 14.33 1.82
C GLU A 70 -3.28 15.30 1.84
N GLY A 71 -2.32 15.09 2.75
CA GLY A 71 -1.08 15.88 2.79
C GLY A 71 -0.25 15.75 1.51
N ILE A 72 -0.09 14.53 0.99
CA ILE A 72 0.61 14.30 -0.28
C ILE A 72 -0.11 15.00 -1.44
N ASN A 73 -1.44 14.90 -1.52
CA ASN A 73 -2.21 15.55 -2.56
C ASN A 73 -2.09 17.07 -2.51
N ALA A 74 -2.10 17.68 -1.32
CA ALA A 74 -1.94 19.13 -1.16
C ALA A 74 -0.58 19.61 -1.70
N GLU A 75 0.49 18.86 -1.45
CA GLU A 75 1.82 19.22 -1.95
C GLU A 75 1.97 19.00 -3.47
N LEU A 76 1.29 17.97 -4.02
CA LEU A 76 1.37 17.65 -5.45
C LEU A 76 0.41 18.45 -6.32
N GLU A 77 -0.66 19.01 -5.75
CA GLU A 77 -1.72 19.73 -6.48
C GLU A 77 -1.21 20.81 -7.45
N PRO A 78 -0.22 21.67 -7.08
CA PRO A 78 0.27 22.72 -7.98
C PRO A 78 0.90 22.19 -9.27
N VAL A 79 1.39 20.94 -9.27
CA VAL A 79 2.12 20.35 -10.39
C VAL A 79 1.30 19.27 -11.10
N MET A 80 0.55 18.48 -10.34
CA MET A 80 -0.14 17.26 -10.82
C MET A 80 -1.67 17.40 -10.82
N GLY A 81 -2.20 18.50 -10.28
CA GLY A 81 -3.63 18.75 -10.14
C GLY A 81 -4.26 18.03 -8.94
N GLU A 82 -5.54 18.33 -8.73
CA GLU A 82 -6.27 17.87 -7.55
C GLU A 82 -6.31 16.34 -7.43
N ASN A 83 -6.06 15.82 -6.23
CA ASN A 83 -6.17 14.40 -5.87
C ASN A 83 -5.29 13.46 -6.73
N ALA A 84 -4.14 13.93 -7.21
CA ALA A 84 -3.28 13.16 -8.11
C ALA A 84 -2.83 11.81 -7.52
N ALA A 85 -2.35 11.77 -6.27
CA ALA A 85 -1.91 10.53 -5.63
C ALA A 85 -3.08 9.58 -5.39
N GLN A 86 -4.24 10.10 -5.01
CA GLN A 86 -5.44 9.29 -4.82
C GLN A 86 -5.90 8.65 -6.15
N LYS A 87 -5.92 9.42 -7.24
CA LYS A 87 -6.29 8.92 -8.57
C LYS A 87 -5.38 7.78 -9.02
N ILE A 88 -4.07 7.88 -8.79
CA ILE A 88 -3.12 6.81 -9.12
C ILE A 88 -3.42 5.57 -8.25
N TYR A 89 -3.61 5.75 -6.94
CA TYR A 89 -3.94 4.64 -6.05
C TYR A 89 -5.24 3.93 -6.47
N ASP A 90 -6.31 4.69 -6.72
CA ASP A 90 -7.62 4.16 -7.10
C ASP A 90 -7.62 3.48 -8.47
N SER A 91 -6.73 3.91 -9.38
CA SER A 91 -6.61 3.32 -10.71
C SER A 91 -6.04 1.90 -10.71
N GLY A 92 -5.42 1.47 -9.61
CA GLY A 92 -4.75 0.17 -9.53
C GLY A 92 -3.59 0.02 -10.51
N ILE A 93 -3.06 1.13 -11.03
CA ILE A 93 -1.92 1.13 -11.93
C ILE A 93 -0.71 0.55 -11.21
N ASP A 94 -0.04 -0.41 -11.84
CA ASP A 94 1.23 -0.93 -11.33
C ASP A 94 2.29 0.18 -11.37
N THR A 95 2.73 0.67 -10.22
CA THR A 95 3.77 1.69 -10.08
C THR A 95 5.16 1.10 -9.85
N SER A 96 5.38 -0.18 -10.14
CA SER A 96 6.72 -0.77 -10.15
C SER A 96 7.65 0.01 -11.09
N PRO A 97 8.98 0.00 -10.82
CA PRO A 97 9.95 0.65 -11.70
C PRO A 97 9.86 0.18 -13.15
N GLU A 98 9.63 -1.12 -13.36
CA GLU A 98 9.49 -1.74 -14.68
C GLU A 98 8.25 -1.21 -15.41
N ALA A 99 7.06 -1.31 -14.80
CA ALA A 99 5.82 -0.86 -15.44
C ALA A 99 5.82 0.65 -15.69
N THR A 100 6.44 1.43 -14.80
CA THR A 100 6.58 2.87 -14.97
C THR A 100 7.55 3.21 -16.10
N ALA A 101 8.69 2.53 -16.17
CA ALA A 101 9.65 2.72 -17.25
C ALA A 101 9.05 2.38 -18.62
N ASP A 102 8.34 1.25 -18.72
CA ASP A 102 7.64 0.82 -19.93
C ASP A 102 6.64 1.87 -20.41
N ARG A 103 5.84 2.44 -19.50
CA ARG A 103 4.90 3.53 -19.83
C ARG A 103 5.62 4.77 -20.36
N ILE A 104 6.73 5.18 -19.73
CA ILE A 104 7.50 6.36 -20.16
C ILE A 104 8.12 6.12 -21.54
N VAL A 105 8.74 4.96 -21.75
CA VAL A 105 9.37 4.60 -23.03
C VAL A 105 8.31 4.53 -24.14
N ALA A 106 7.19 3.85 -23.89
CA ALA A 106 6.09 3.76 -24.86
C ALA A 106 5.52 5.14 -25.21
N PHE A 107 5.29 5.98 -24.20
CA PHE A 107 4.80 7.35 -24.39
C PHE A 107 5.78 8.18 -25.24
N ALA A 108 7.06 8.24 -24.84
CA ALA A 108 8.04 9.08 -25.50
C ALA A 108 8.34 8.62 -26.93
N THR A 109 8.52 7.32 -27.14
CA THR A 109 8.86 6.76 -28.46
C THR A 109 7.68 6.74 -29.41
N GLY A 110 6.43 6.75 -28.90
CA GLY A 110 5.21 6.85 -29.70
C GLY A 110 5.15 8.09 -30.60
N PHE A 111 5.92 9.14 -30.29
CA PHE A 111 6.01 10.35 -31.10
C PHE A 111 6.95 10.23 -32.32
N TYR A 112 7.75 9.17 -32.42
CA TYR A 112 8.81 9.08 -33.44
C TYR A 112 8.27 9.15 -34.87
N SER A 113 7.22 8.38 -35.19
CA SER A 113 6.62 8.36 -36.52
C SER A 113 6.22 9.76 -36.98
N ARG A 114 5.57 10.52 -36.10
CA ARG A 114 5.16 11.90 -36.40
C ARG A 114 6.36 12.84 -36.50
N TYR A 115 7.36 12.67 -35.65
CA TYR A 115 8.59 13.45 -35.71
C TYR A 115 9.29 13.27 -37.06
N LYS A 116 9.38 12.03 -37.55
CA LYS A 116 9.98 11.70 -38.85
C LYS A 116 9.23 12.35 -40.03
N GLU A 117 7.90 12.30 -40.04
CA GLU A 117 7.08 12.98 -41.06
C GLU A 117 7.33 14.49 -41.12
N LEU A 118 7.56 15.12 -39.96
CA LEU A 118 7.78 16.57 -39.85
C LEU A 118 9.22 17.00 -40.14
N ASN A 119 10.15 16.05 -40.25
CA ASN A 119 11.57 16.31 -40.50
C ASN A 119 12.06 15.58 -41.77
N PRO A 120 11.49 15.87 -42.95
CA PRO A 120 11.88 15.20 -44.19
C PRO A 120 13.30 15.58 -44.63
N GLY A 121 13.93 14.72 -45.42
CA GLY A 121 15.20 15.01 -46.08
C GLY A 121 16.47 14.69 -45.28
N LYS A 122 16.34 14.15 -44.07
CA LYS A 122 17.44 13.58 -43.29
C LYS A 122 17.52 12.07 -43.48
N SER A 123 18.69 11.48 -43.25
CA SER A 123 18.80 10.02 -43.11
C SER A 123 18.02 9.52 -41.88
N GLU A 124 17.76 8.21 -41.83
CA GLU A 124 17.09 7.62 -40.66
C GLU A 124 17.90 7.87 -39.38
N GLU A 125 19.21 7.66 -39.45
CA GLU A 125 20.12 7.80 -38.31
C GLU A 125 20.14 9.24 -37.79
N GLU A 126 20.28 10.24 -38.67
CA GLU A 126 20.26 11.65 -38.27
C GLU A 126 18.90 12.07 -37.68
N THR A 127 17.80 11.53 -38.21
CA THR A 127 16.45 11.80 -37.71
C THR A 127 16.28 11.20 -36.32
N LEU A 128 16.72 9.96 -36.14
CA LEU A 128 16.63 9.24 -34.88
C LEU A 128 17.51 9.88 -33.81
N ASP A 129 18.76 10.25 -34.12
CA ASP A 129 19.65 10.93 -33.17
C ASP A 129 19.09 12.28 -32.72
N SER A 130 18.53 13.06 -33.66
CA SER A 130 17.87 14.32 -33.33
C SER A 130 16.67 14.09 -32.41
N PHE A 131 15.86 13.06 -32.69
CA PHE A 131 14.70 12.70 -31.88
C PHE A 131 15.10 12.24 -30.46
N MET A 132 16.04 11.29 -30.36
CA MET A 132 16.52 10.75 -29.09
C MET A 132 17.10 11.84 -28.20
N LYS A 133 17.83 12.80 -28.78
CA LYS A 133 18.34 13.96 -28.03
C LYS A 133 17.22 14.82 -27.42
N ILE A 134 16.14 15.06 -28.17
CA ILE A 134 15.01 15.89 -27.71
C ILE A 134 14.27 15.17 -26.57
N ILE A 135 13.85 13.92 -26.80
CA ILE A 135 13.07 13.20 -25.79
C ILE A 135 13.93 12.85 -24.57
N GLY A 136 15.20 12.50 -24.78
CA GLY A 136 16.15 12.20 -23.71
C GLY A 136 16.35 13.40 -22.78
N GLY A 137 16.57 14.59 -23.34
CA GLY A 137 16.70 15.82 -22.54
C GLY A 137 15.42 16.17 -21.78
N GLY A 138 14.25 15.98 -22.39
CA GLY A 138 12.96 16.18 -21.71
C GLY A 138 12.74 15.21 -20.55
N ILE A 139 13.07 13.94 -20.75
CA ILE A 139 12.97 12.88 -19.74
C ILE A 139 13.94 13.15 -18.60
N GLU A 140 15.21 13.44 -18.88
CA GLU A 140 16.23 13.75 -17.87
C GLU A 140 15.80 14.94 -17.01
N LYS A 141 15.31 16.03 -17.62
CA LYS A 141 14.76 17.17 -16.90
C LYS A 141 13.60 16.75 -16.00
N GLY A 142 12.63 15.99 -16.53
CA GLY A 142 11.47 15.54 -15.76
C GLY A 142 11.85 14.65 -14.58
N PHE A 143 12.83 13.76 -14.73
CA PHE A 143 13.36 12.95 -13.63
C PHE A 143 14.03 13.80 -12.56
N ASN A 144 14.83 14.79 -12.94
CA ASN A 144 15.47 15.69 -11.98
C ASN A 144 14.44 16.53 -11.21
N ASP A 145 13.46 17.10 -11.91
CA ASP A 145 12.37 17.85 -11.28
C ASP A 145 11.57 16.96 -10.30
N ALA A 146 11.27 15.72 -10.68
CA ALA A 146 10.59 14.75 -9.80
C ALA A 146 11.43 14.40 -8.57
N LYS A 147 12.75 14.19 -8.72
CA LYS A 147 13.67 13.96 -7.60
C LYS A 147 13.69 15.15 -6.64
N ASP A 148 13.69 16.38 -7.17
CA ASP A 148 13.70 17.58 -6.34
C ASP A 148 12.39 17.77 -5.57
N ILE A 149 11.24 17.42 -6.17
CA ILE A 149 9.96 17.36 -5.45
C ILE A 149 10.04 16.34 -4.29
N LEU A 150 10.49 15.11 -4.57
CA LEU A 150 10.59 14.07 -3.54
C LEU A 150 11.57 14.43 -2.41
N LYS A 151 12.66 15.13 -2.73
CA LYS A 151 13.58 15.69 -1.73
C LYS A 151 12.94 16.82 -0.93
N GLY A 152 12.18 17.69 -1.57
CA GLY A 152 11.42 18.76 -0.91
C GLY A 152 10.42 18.20 0.11
N LEU A 153 9.77 17.09 -0.24
CA LEU A 153 8.90 16.31 0.63
C LEU A 153 9.64 15.49 1.70
N LYS A 154 10.98 15.43 1.64
CA LYS A 154 11.85 14.65 2.52
C LYS A 154 11.55 13.14 2.51
N VAL A 155 11.11 12.62 1.36
CA VAL A 155 10.80 11.18 1.17
C VAL A 155 11.77 10.49 0.20
N TYR A 156 12.69 11.24 -0.40
CA TYR A 156 13.69 10.68 -1.32
C TYR A 156 14.81 9.98 -0.54
N GLU A 157 14.52 8.78 -0.04
CA GLU A 157 15.46 7.93 0.69
C GLU A 157 15.06 6.45 0.55
N GLY A 158 16.03 5.54 0.77
CA GLY A 158 15.79 4.10 0.84
C GLY A 158 15.13 3.53 -0.42
N GLU A 159 13.96 2.90 -0.25
CA GLU A 159 13.23 2.25 -1.34
C GLU A 159 12.72 3.24 -2.40
N VAL A 160 12.37 4.48 -2.01
CA VAL A 160 11.91 5.50 -2.96
C VAL A 160 13.06 5.93 -3.86
N GLU A 161 14.22 6.22 -3.29
CA GLU A 161 15.42 6.57 -4.05
C GLU A 161 15.82 5.43 -5.00
N SER A 162 15.91 4.21 -4.48
CA SER A 162 16.27 3.04 -5.28
C SER A 162 15.25 2.78 -6.41
N GLY A 163 13.96 2.93 -6.13
CA GLY A 163 12.90 2.76 -7.11
C GLY A 163 12.95 3.81 -8.22
N VAL A 164 13.16 5.07 -7.88
CA VAL A 164 13.29 6.17 -8.85
C VAL A 164 14.52 5.98 -9.73
N ASP A 165 15.69 5.70 -9.14
CA ASP A 165 16.92 5.51 -9.91
C ASP A 165 16.86 4.25 -10.79
N LYS A 166 16.23 3.17 -10.32
CA LYS A 166 15.97 1.97 -11.13
C LYS A 166 15.05 2.31 -12.31
N THR A 167 13.98 3.06 -12.07
CA THR A 167 13.05 3.50 -13.13
C THR A 167 13.81 4.31 -14.18
N TYR A 168 14.66 5.26 -13.77
CA TYR A 168 15.47 6.05 -14.69
C TYR A 168 16.39 5.18 -15.55
N GLY A 169 17.12 4.25 -14.92
CA GLY A 169 17.99 3.32 -15.63
C GLY A 169 17.26 2.49 -16.68
N LEU A 170 16.08 1.95 -16.32
CA LEU A 170 15.24 1.18 -17.23
C LEU A 170 14.71 2.03 -18.39
N VAL A 171 14.34 3.29 -18.14
CA VAL A 171 13.92 4.20 -19.22
C VAL A 171 15.07 4.46 -20.19
N MET A 172 16.26 4.80 -19.68
CA MET A 172 17.44 5.04 -20.55
C MET A 172 17.81 3.79 -21.36
N GLN A 173 17.72 2.61 -20.76
CA GLN A 173 17.92 1.35 -21.46
C GLN A 173 16.86 1.14 -22.55
N GLY A 174 15.57 1.33 -22.24
CA GLY A 174 14.48 1.17 -23.21
C GLY A 174 14.57 2.13 -24.39
N LEU A 175 15.00 3.37 -24.13
CA LEU A 175 15.30 4.36 -25.18
C LEU A 175 16.43 3.90 -26.10
N ASN A 176 17.52 3.34 -25.55
CA ASN A 176 18.61 2.79 -26.34
C ASN A 176 18.16 1.59 -27.17
N SER A 177 17.42 0.65 -26.58
CA SER A 177 16.86 -0.50 -27.30
C SER A 177 15.91 -0.09 -28.42
N PHE A 178 15.11 0.96 -28.20
CA PHE A 178 14.28 1.56 -29.25
C PHE A 178 15.15 2.09 -30.40
N ARG A 179 16.20 2.85 -30.09
CA ARG A 179 17.11 3.39 -31.10
C ARG A 179 17.74 2.29 -31.95
N GLU A 180 18.30 1.27 -31.29
CA GLU A 180 18.93 0.13 -31.98
C GLU A 180 17.95 -0.59 -32.91
N LYS A 181 16.74 -0.87 -32.43
CA LYS A 181 15.69 -1.50 -33.23
C LYS A 181 15.31 -0.67 -34.45
N MET A 182 15.20 0.65 -34.31
CA MET A 182 14.85 1.51 -35.45
C MET A 182 15.96 1.57 -36.51
N LEU A 183 17.23 1.57 -36.08
CA LEU A 183 18.36 1.49 -37.01
C LEU A 183 18.41 0.13 -37.73
N GLU A 184 18.19 -0.97 -37.00
CA GLU A 184 18.12 -2.31 -37.60
C GLU A 184 17.04 -2.36 -38.69
N LEU A 185 15.81 -1.91 -38.38
CA LEU A 185 14.70 -1.87 -39.33
C LEU A 185 15.00 -1.03 -40.59
N ALA A 186 15.80 0.02 -40.46
CA ALA A 186 16.19 0.86 -41.59
C ALA A 186 17.25 0.23 -42.51
N THR A 187 17.99 -0.77 -42.00
CA THR A 187 19.00 -1.51 -42.77
C THR A 187 18.45 -2.74 -43.48
N ILE A 188 17.23 -3.18 -43.16
CA ILE A 188 16.58 -4.31 -43.85
C ILE A 188 16.15 -3.83 -45.25
N PRO A 189 16.68 -4.41 -46.35
CA PRO A 189 16.25 -4.05 -47.69
C PRO A 189 14.78 -4.41 -47.87
N THR A 190 13.98 -3.43 -48.32
CA THR A 190 12.60 -3.65 -48.74
C THR A 190 12.59 -4.68 -49.87
N GLN A 191 12.12 -5.89 -49.55
CA GLN A 191 11.99 -6.97 -50.53
C GLN A 191 11.07 -6.48 -51.66
N PRO A 192 11.49 -6.55 -52.94
CA PRO A 192 10.69 -6.04 -54.04
C PRO A 192 9.38 -6.82 -54.09
N ASP A 193 8.28 -6.07 -54.05
CA ASP A 193 6.93 -6.55 -54.23
C ASP A 193 6.81 -7.24 -55.59
N ASN A 194 6.84 -8.57 -55.58
CA ASN A 194 6.75 -9.42 -56.76
C ASN A 194 5.29 -9.71 -57.13
N SER A 195 4.36 -8.77 -56.88
CA SER A 195 2.93 -8.89 -57.21
C SER A 195 2.57 -8.46 -58.63
N ALA A 196 3.53 -8.34 -59.55
CA ALA A 196 3.28 -8.15 -60.98
C ALA A 196 3.64 -9.40 -61.78
N LYS A 197 2.83 -10.46 -61.66
CA LYS A 197 2.60 -11.49 -62.71
C LYS A 197 1.57 -12.52 -62.23
N VAL A 198 0.30 -12.28 -62.54
CA VAL A 198 -0.61 -13.23 -63.25
C VAL A 198 -1.60 -12.39 -64.05
#